data_AF-K7KV70-F1
#
_entry.id   AF-K7KV70-F1
#
_cell.length_a   1.000
_cell.length_b   1.000
_cell.length_c   1.000
_cell.angle_alpha   90.00
_cell.angle_beta   90.00
_cell.angle_gamma   90.00
#
_symmetry.space_group_name_H-M   'P 1'
#
loop_
_entity.id
_entity.type
_entity.pdbx_description
1 polymer ?
#
loop_
_entity_poly.entity_id
_entity_poly.type
_entity_poly.pdbx_seq_one_letter_code
_entity_poly.pdbx_strand_id
1 'polypeptide(L)'
;MTERDGFWEPSVTEGFGVGPAVPSKLTADVTVCKGKGKGEGRYYETVQEAVNAAPDEGEKRFVIYIKEGVYEERVRVPLKKRNVVFLGDGMGKTVITGSANVGQPGMTTYNSATVGVAGDGFIAKDLTIQNTAGANAHQAVAFRSDSDLSVIENCEFIGNQDTLYAHSLRQFYRSCRIIGNVDFIFGNSAAIFQDCEILVRPRQARPEKGENNAITAHGRTDPAQSTGFVFQNCMVNGTEEYMALYYSKPKVHKNYLGRPWKEYSRTVFIHSFFEALITPQGWMPWSGDFALKTLYYGEFQNSGPGSNLTQRVPWSNQVPAEHVFSYSVQSFIQGDDWNHHLS
;
A
#
# COMPACT_ATOMS: atom_id res chain seq x y z
N MET A 1 -15.71 12.55 16.99
CA MET A 1 -14.74 13.66 16.92
C MET A 1 -13.51 13.12 16.23
N THR A 2 -12.82 13.94 15.45
CA THR A 2 -11.56 13.59 14.78
C THR A 2 -10.42 14.50 15.24
N GLU A 3 -9.21 14.30 14.71
CA GLU A 3 -8.06 15.17 14.95
C GLU A 3 -8.36 16.63 14.54
N ARG A 4 -9.28 16.83 13.59
CA ARG A 4 -9.78 18.15 13.18
C ARG A 4 -10.50 18.89 14.31
N ASP A 5 -11.18 18.13 15.16
CA ASP A 5 -11.93 18.63 16.32
C ASP A 5 -11.04 18.69 17.58
N GLY A 6 -9.74 18.44 17.46
CA GLY A 6 -8.80 18.35 18.58
C GLY A 6 -8.84 17.02 19.33
N PHE A 7 -9.52 16.00 18.80
CA PHE A 7 -9.55 14.67 19.39
C PHE A 7 -8.39 13.81 18.85
N TRP A 8 -7.55 13.32 19.74
CA TRP A 8 -6.42 12.46 19.43
C TRP A 8 -6.55 11.16 20.20
N GLU A 9 -6.32 10.03 19.53
CA GLU A 9 -6.22 8.75 20.22
C GLU A 9 -5.00 8.78 21.16
N PRO A 10 -5.10 8.19 22.37
CA PRO A 10 -3.98 8.14 23.30
C PRO A 10 -2.76 7.43 22.68
N SER A 11 -1.57 7.97 22.92
CA SER A 11 -0.34 7.23 22.64
C SER A 11 -0.04 6.27 23.78
N VAL A 12 0.30 5.02 23.45
CA VAL A 12 0.78 4.01 24.43
C VAL A 12 2.32 3.91 24.47
N THR A 13 3.03 4.77 23.74
CA THR A 13 4.49 4.73 23.57
C THR A 13 5.09 6.13 23.32
N GLU A 14 6.40 6.27 23.52
CA GLU A 14 7.19 7.48 23.23
C GLU A 14 8.07 7.33 21.97
N GLY A 15 7.75 6.37 21.11
CA GLY A 15 8.43 6.14 19.83
C GLY A 15 7.51 5.52 18.80
N PHE A 16 7.88 5.59 17.50
CA PHE A 16 7.07 5.01 16.43
C PHE A 16 7.02 3.47 16.46
N GLY A 17 8.00 2.85 17.10
CA GLY A 17 8.14 1.41 17.23
C GLY A 17 8.61 0.72 15.95
N VAL A 18 9.22 -0.45 16.12
CA VAL A 18 9.44 -1.37 14.99
C VAL A 18 8.14 -2.15 14.81
N GLY A 19 7.64 -2.20 13.58
CA GLY A 19 6.42 -2.94 13.29
C GLY A 19 6.55 -4.45 13.42
N PRO A 20 5.43 -5.18 13.33
CA PRO A 20 5.45 -6.63 13.24
C PRO A 20 6.38 -7.07 12.10
N ALA A 21 7.31 -7.97 12.41
CA ALA A 21 8.29 -8.48 11.46
C ALA A 21 7.92 -9.89 11.01
N VAL A 22 8.18 -10.21 9.74
CA VAL A 22 7.99 -11.57 9.25
C VAL A 22 9.02 -12.49 9.93
N PRO A 23 8.60 -13.65 10.50
CA PRO A 23 9.54 -14.56 11.16
C PRO A 23 10.71 -14.94 10.25
N SER A 24 11.93 -14.88 10.76
CA SER A 24 13.16 -15.09 9.96
C SER A 24 13.37 -16.53 9.49
N LYS A 25 12.70 -17.49 10.14
CA LYS A 25 12.77 -18.92 9.81
C LYS A 25 11.37 -19.47 9.64
N LEU A 26 10.84 -19.38 8.42
CA LEU A 26 9.61 -20.05 8.03
C LEU A 26 9.95 -21.33 7.26
N THR A 27 9.33 -22.44 7.65
CA THR A 27 9.41 -23.71 6.92
C THR A 27 8.25 -23.76 5.93
N ALA A 28 8.54 -24.02 4.65
CA ALA A 28 7.51 -24.13 3.62
C ALA A 28 6.64 -25.37 3.82
N ASP A 29 5.32 -25.21 3.82
CA ASP A 29 4.34 -26.32 3.81
C ASP A 29 4.12 -26.86 2.39
N VAL A 30 4.22 -25.96 1.41
CA VAL A 30 4.08 -26.21 -0.01
C VAL A 30 5.00 -25.28 -0.81
N THR A 31 5.38 -25.70 -2.00
CA THR A 31 6.22 -24.92 -2.92
C THR A 31 5.51 -24.71 -4.25
N VAL A 32 5.55 -23.49 -4.76
CA VAL A 32 5.11 -23.15 -6.12
C VAL A 32 6.35 -23.01 -6.98
N CYS A 33 6.38 -23.72 -8.12
CA CYS A 33 7.44 -23.58 -9.10
C CYS A 33 6.97 -23.99 -10.49
N LYS A 34 7.49 -23.34 -11.53
CA LYS A 34 7.25 -23.75 -12.92
C LYS A 34 7.93 -25.10 -13.20
N GLY A 35 7.14 -26.10 -13.60
CA GLY A 35 7.61 -27.44 -13.97
C GLY A 35 7.63 -28.45 -12.83
N LYS A 36 8.22 -29.63 -13.07
CA LYS A 36 8.21 -30.73 -12.09
C LYS A 36 8.99 -30.35 -10.82
N GLY A 37 8.31 -30.42 -9.67
CA GLY A 37 8.94 -30.35 -8.36
C GLY A 37 10.06 -31.38 -8.21
N LYS A 38 11.11 -31.02 -7.49
CA LYS A 38 12.26 -31.89 -7.19
C LYS A 38 12.47 -31.95 -5.68
N GLY A 39 12.41 -33.16 -5.12
CA GLY A 39 12.62 -33.42 -3.70
C GLY A 39 11.35 -33.86 -2.97
N GLU A 40 11.46 -33.95 -1.65
CA GLU A 40 10.32 -34.19 -0.76
C GLU A 40 9.51 -32.90 -0.59
N GLY A 41 8.18 -33.01 -0.62
CA GLY A 41 7.27 -31.88 -0.43
C GLY A 41 6.08 -31.90 -1.38
N ARG A 42 5.18 -30.94 -1.20
CA ARG A 42 4.02 -30.71 -2.08
C ARG A 42 4.33 -29.56 -3.01
N TYR A 43 4.20 -29.80 -4.31
CA TYR A 43 4.51 -28.83 -5.36
C TYR A 43 3.26 -28.48 -6.15
N TYR A 44 3.12 -27.21 -6.49
CA TYR A 44 2.05 -26.68 -7.34
C TYR A 44 2.67 -25.86 -8.47
N GLU A 45 2.01 -25.83 -9.63
CA GLU A 45 2.48 -25.05 -10.78
C GLU A 45 2.01 -23.59 -10.70
N THR A 46 0.87 -23.37 -10.02
CA THR A 46 0.28 -22.04 -9.82
C THR A 46 0.22 -21.67 -8.34
N VAL A 47 0.22 -20.37 -8.06
CA VAL A 47 0.06 -19.82 -6.71
C VAL A 47 -1.36 -20.09 -6.21
N GLN A 48 -2.38 -19.99 -7.06
CA GLN A 48 -3.76 -20.27 -6.67
C GLN A 48 -3.97 -21.72 -6.19
N GLU A 49 -3.35 -22.71 -6.83
CA GLU A 49 -3.44 -24.09 -6.38
C GLU A 49 -2.83 -24.29 -4.98
N ALA A 50 -1.68 -23.66 -4.72
CA ALA A 50 -1.07 -23.69 -3.40
C ALA A 50 -1.96 -23.01 -2.34
N VAL A 51 -2.62 -21.90 -2.67
CA VAL A 51 -3.61 -21.26 -1.78
C VAL A 51 -4.80 -22.18 -1.53
N ASN A 52 -5.29 -22.88 -2.55
CA ASN A 52 -6.40 -23.82 -2.40
C ASN A 52 -6.05 -24.99 -1.45
N ALA A 53 -4.77 -25.37 -1.42
CA ALA A 53 -4.25 -26.44 -0.56
C ALA A 53 -4.07 -26.03 0.92
N ALA A 54 -4.07 -24.73 1.23
CA ALA A 54 -4.09 -24.26 2.62
C ALA A 54 -5.34 -24.76 3.34
N PRO A 55 -5.29 -25.14 4.62
CA PRO A 55 -6.49 -25.53 5.36
C PRO A 55 -7.47 -24.35 5.52
N ASP A 56 -8.77 -24.63 5.51
CA ASP A 56 -9.77 -23.67 5.94
C ASP A 56 -9.67 -23.48 7.47
N GLU A 57 -9.86 -22.24 7.93
CA GLU A 57 -9.75 -21.83 9.34
C GLU A 57 -8.41 -22.24 9.99
N GLY A 58 -7.32 -22.18 9.21
CA GLY A 58 -5.98 -22.53 9.69
C GLY A 58 -5.53 -21.67 10.86
N GLU A 59 -5.35 -22.28 12.04
CA GLU A 59 -4.80 -21.60 13.23
C GLU A 59 -3.30 -21.34 13.12
N LYS A 60 -2.58 -22.23 12.43
CA LYS A 60 -1.14 -22.14 12.20
C LYS A 60 -0.85 -21.50 10.85
N ARG A 61 0.34 -20.94 10.72
CA ARG A 61 0.88 -20.43 9.46
C ARG A 61 0.89 -21.54 8.40
N PHE A 62 0.38 -21.22 7.22
CA PHE A 62 0.51 -22.06 6.03
C PHE A 62 1.44 -21.36 5.04
N VAL A 63 2.67 -21.83 4.97
CA VAL A 63 3.75 -21.16 4.23
C VAL A 63 3.82 -21.70 2.81
N ILE A 64 3.52 -20.82 1.86
CA ILE A 64 3.64 -21.03 0.42
C ILE A 64 4.95 -20.39 -0.03
N TYR A 65 5.96 -21.22 -0.30
CA TYR A 65 7.19 -20.76 -0.90
C TYR A 65 7.04 -20.69 -2.43
N ILE A 66 7.14 -19.49 -2.99
CA ILE A 66 6.92 -19.21 -4.41
C ILE A 66 8.27 -18.91 -5.06
N LYS A 67 8.81 -19.91 -5.78
CA LYS A 67 10.12 -19.79 -6.42
C LYS A 67 10.17 -18.68 -7.46
N GLU A 68 11.36 -18.18 -7.73
CA GLU A 68 11.68 -17.23 -8.79
C GLU A 68 10.98 -17.61 -10.10
N GLY A 69 10.40 -16.61 -10.75
CA GLY A 69 9.63 -16.75 -11.98
C GLY A 69 8.48 -15.76 -12.08
N VAL A 70 7.89 -15.69 -13.27
CA VAL A 70 6.73 -14.85 -13.57
C VAL A 70 5.46 -15.68 -13.62
N TYR A 71 4.57 -15.55 -12.65
CA TYR A 71 3.29 -16.25 -12.56
C TYR A 71 2.18 -15.35 -13.10
N GLU A 72 1.72 -15.64 -14.32
CA GLU A 72 0.62 -14.91 -14.94
C GLU A 72 -0.72 -15.53 -14.53
N GLU A 73 -1.26 -15.04 -13.42
CA GLU A 73 -2.50 -15.55 -12.85
C GLU A 73 -3.17 -14.50 -11.94
N ARG A 74 -4.46 -14.71 -11.65
CA ARG A 74 -5.16 -13.97 -10.59
C ARG A 74 -5.25 -14.85 -9.36
N VAL A 75 -4.66 -14.40 -8.26
CA VAL A 75 -4.63 -15.14 -6.99
C VAL A 75 -5.65 -14.55 -6.02
N ARG A 76 -6.42 -15.41 -5.36
CA ARG A 76 -7.39 -15.07 -4.33
C ARG A 76 -7.11 -15.91 -3.11
N VAL A 77 -6.88 -15.25 -1.98
CA VAL A 77 -6.83 -15.83 -0.63
C VAL A 77 -8.19 -15.56 0.02
N PRO A 78 -9.13 -16.54 0.00
CA PRO A 78 -10.48 -16.35 0.53
C PRO A 78 -10.47 -16.14 2.05
N LEU A 79 -11.58 -15.61 2.58
CA LEU A 79 -11.76 -15.33 4.01
C LEU A 79 -11.41 -16.51 4.93
N LYS A 80 -11.78 -17.74 4.53
CA LYS A 80 -11.50 -18.96 5.30
C LYS A 80 -10.03 -19.36 5.31
N LYS A 81 -9.21 -18.89 4.36
CA LYS A 81 -7.78 -19.23 4.30
C LYS A 81 -6.99 -18.26 5.17
N ARG A 82 -7.11 -18.42 6.49
CA ARG A 82 -6.39 -17.63 7.50
C ARG A 82 -4.90 -18.00 7.55
N ASN A 83 -4.05 -17.07 8.00
CA ASN A 83 -2.63 -17.28 8.28
C ASN A 83 -1.78 -17.78 7.10
N VAL A 84 -2.23 -17.54 5.86
CA VAL A 84 -1.46 -17.86 4.66
C VAL A 84 -0.26 -16.93 4.55
N VAL A 85 0.91 -17.51 4.25
CA VAL A 85 2.15 -16.76 4.03
C VAL A 85 2.64 -16.97 2.61
N PHE A 86 2.88 -15.88 1.88
CA PHE A 86 3.61 -15.90 0.61
C PHE A 86 5.07 -15.53 0.87
N LEU A 87 5.98 -16.44 0.53
CA LEU A 87 7.42 -16.20 0.62
C LEU A 87 8.03 -16.35 -0.78
N GLY A 88 8.53 -15.27 -1.36
CA GLY A 88 9.23 -15.30 -2.64
C GLY A 88 10.75 -15.42 -2.52
N ASP A 89 11.44 -15.47 -3.66
CA ASP A 89 12.91 -15.48 -3.74
C ASP A 89 13.54 -14.07 -3.79
N GLY A 90 12.72 -13.03 -3.78
CA GLY A 90 13.13 -11.62 -3.79
C GLY A 90 12.22 -10.75 -4.67
N MET A 91 12.12 -9.46 -4.31
CA MET A 91 11.54 -8.43 -5.19
C MET A 91 12.20 -8.48 -6.58
N GLY A 92 11.38 -8.43 -7.62
CA GLY A 92 11.79 -8.53 -9.02
C GLY A 92 12.12 -9.95 -9.52
N LYS A 93 12.24 -10.94 -8.63
CA LYS A 93 12.52 -12.34 -8.98
C LYS A 93 11.26 -13.20 -9.00
N THR A 94 10.50 -13.16 -7.92
CA THR A 94 9.18 -13.81 -7.85
C THR A 94 8.14 -12.75 -8.21
N VAL A 95 7.50 -12.88 -9.37
CA VAL A 95 6.55 -11.88 -9.89
C VAL A 95 5.20 -12.55 -10.12
N ILE A 96 4.15 -12.09 -9.44
CA ILE A 96 2.76 -12.44 -9.77
C ILE A 96 2.18 -11.31 -10.61
N THR A 97 1.73 -11.60 -11.83
CA THR A 97 1.32 -10.60 -12.81
C THR A 97 -0.07 -10.87 -13.37
N GLY A 98 -0.81 -9.79 -13.61
CA GLY A 98 -2.10 -9.81 -14.29
C GLY A 98 -2.34 -8.48 -15.02
N SER A 99 -3.45 -8.36 -15.73
CA SER A 99 -3.79 -7.15 -16.51
C SER A 99 -5.28 -6.78 -16.43
N ALA A 100 -5.99 -7.34 -15.44
CA ALA A 100 -7.40 -7.09 -15.25
C ALA A 100 -7.65 -5.63 -14.87
N ASN A 101 -8.72 -5.04 -15.40
CA ASN A 101 -9.02 -3.61 -15.22
C ASN A 101 -10.49 -3.33 -15.47
N VAL A 102 -10.98 -2.18 -14.99
CA VAL A 102 -12.40 -1.82 -15.08
C VAL A 102 -12.91 -1.57 -16.51
N GLY A 103 -12.02 -1.40 -17.49
CA GLY A 103 -12.40 -1.31 -18.89
C GLY A 103 -12.90 -2.64 -19.47
N GLN A 104 -12.63 -3.77 -18.79
CA GLN A 104 -13.13 -5.08 -19.19
C GLN A 104 -14.59 -5.29 -18.77
N PRO A 105 -15.44 -5.92 -19.60
CA PRO A 105 -16.85 -6.16 -19.27
C PRO A 105 -17.04 -6.88 -17.92
N GLY A 106 -17.87 -6.30 -17.05
CA GLY A 106 -18.19 -6.86 -15.72
C GLY A 106 -17.06 -6.74 -14.67
N MET A 107 -15.91 -6.15 -15.02
CA MET A 107 -14.81 -5.96 -14.09
C MET A 107 -15.03 -4.72 -13.23
N THR A 108 -14.73 -4.85 -11.94
CA THR A 108 -14.76 -3.74 -10.97
C THR A 108 -13.34 -3.48 -10.45
N THR A 109 -13.09 -2.32 -9.83
CA THR A 109 -11.81 -2.04 -9.17
C THR A 109 -11.47 -3.10 -8.12
N TYR A 110 -12.45 -3.53 -7.33
CA TYR A 110 -12.26 -4.58 -6.33
C TYR A 110 -11.87 -5.93 -6.97
N ASN A 111 -12.48 -6.26 -8.12
CA ASN A 111 -12.22 -7.51 -8.82
C ASN A 111 -10.98 -7.47 -9.71
N SER A 112 -10.47 -6.30 -10.08
CA SER A 112 -9.30 -6.17 -10.98
C SER A 112 -7.97 -6.57 -10.34
N ALA A 113 -7.93 -6.78 -9.02
CA ALA A 113 -6.72 -7.16 -8.28
C ALA A 113 -5.99 -8.36 -8.93
N THR A 114 -4.69 -8.25 -9.19
CA THR A 114 -3.86 -9.42 -9.53
C THR A 114 -3.87 -10.40 -8.36
N VAL A 115 -3.55 -9.92 -7.16
CA VAL A 115 -3.67 -10.68 -5.91
C VAL A 115 -4.68 -10.00 -4.98
N GLY A 116 -5.70 -10.74 -4.55
CA GLY A 116 -6.72 -10.26 -3.60
C GLY A 116 -6.77 -11.13 -2.35
N VAL A 117 -6.64 -10.50 -1.19
CA VAL A 117 -6.52 -11.19 0.10
C VAL A 117 -7.65 -10.78 1.04
N ALA A 118 -8.47 -11.75 1.42
CA ALA A 118 -9.53 -11.61 2.42
C ALA A 118 -9.26 -12.41 3.71
N GLY A 119 -8.37 -13.41 3.66
CA GLY A 119 -8.05 -14.25 4.82
C GLY A 119 -7.14 -13.55 5.82
N ASP A 120 -7.59 -13.45 7.08
CA ASP A 120 -6.88 -12.74 8.15
C ASP A 120 -5.49 -13.31 8.45
N GLY A 121 -4.62 -12.45 8.98
CA GLY A 121 -3.25 -12.80 9.32
C GLY A 121 -2.41 -13.07 8.08
N PHE A 122 -2.73 -12.53 6.91
CA PHE A 122 -1.92 -12.75 5.73
C PHE A 122 -0.50 -12.19 5.89
N ILE A 123 0.50 -12.91 5.40
CA ILE A 123 1.88 -12.41 5.30
C ILE A 123 2.36 -12.51 3.86
N ALA A 124 3.09 -11.49 3.41
CA ALA A 124 3.85 -11.55 2.16
C ALA A 124 5.28 -11.05 2.40
N LYS A 125 6.26 -11.78 1.86
CA LYS A 125 7.66 -11.38 1.88
C LYS A 125 8.41 -11.72 0.59
N ASP A 126 9.27 -10.82 0.14
CA ASP A 126 10.25 -11.06 -0.92
C ASP A 126 9.62 -11.39 -2.30
N LEU A 127 8.58 -10.67 -2.72
CA LEU A 127 7.98 -10.81 -4.06
C LEU A 127 7.47 -9.51 -4.66
N THR A 128 7.23 -9.53 -5.97
CA THR A 128 6.56 -8.47 -6.74
C THR A 128 5.15 -8.91 -7.11
N ILE A 129 4.18 -8.03 -6.93
CA ILE A 129 2.80 -8.18 -7.42
C ILE A 129 2.51 -7.02 -8.36
N GLN A 130 2.14 -7.32 -9.61
CA GLN A 130 1.94 -6.29 -10.62
C GLN A 130 0.63 -6.42 -11.39
N ASN A 131 0.10 -5.27 -11.81
CA ASN A 131 -0.96 -5.17 -12.81
C ASN A 131 -0.46 -4.36 -14.01
N THR A 132 -0.43 -5.00 -15.18
CA THR A 132 0.13 -4.47 -16.43
C THR A 132 -0.92 -3.90 -17.38
N ALA A 133 -2.14 -3.64 -16.88
CA ALA A 133 -3.20 -3.07 -17.71
C ALA A 133 -2.73 -1.79 -18.44
N GLY A 134 -3.12 -1.67 -19.71
CA GLY A 134 -2.63 -0.65 -20.64
C GLY A 134 -3.23 0.74 -20.41
N ALA A 135 -2.83 1.71 -21.24
CA ALA A 135 -3.09 3.13 -21.01
C ALA A 135 -4.56 3.56 -20.85
N ASN A 136 -5.49 2.79 -21.42
CA ASN A 136 -6.92 3.09 -21.38
C ASN A 136 -7.67 2.23 -20.33
N ALA A 137 -6.95 1.53 -19.47
CA ALA A 137 -7.51 0.61 -18.49
C ALA A 137 -8.20 1.30 -17.30
N HIS A 138 -7.88 2.58 -17.06
CA HIS A 138 -8.26 3.29 -15.84
C HIS A 138 -7.82 2.50 -14.58
N GLN A 139 -8.73 2.24 -13.64
CA GLN A 139 -8.43 1.51 -12.40
C GLN A 139 -7.98 0.06 -12.65
N ALA A 140 -6.80 -0.30 -12.16
CA ALA A 140 -6.23 -1.64 -12.29
C ALA A 140 -5.36 -2.01 -11.08
N VAL A 141 -5.91 -2.85 -10.20
CA VAL A 141 -5.29 -3.16 -8.91
C VAL A 141 -4.24 -4.25 -9.05
N ALA A 142 -3.05 -4.03 -8.51
CA ALA A 142 -2.02 -5.06 -8.38
C ALA A 142 -2.30 -5.92 -7.14
N PHE A 143 -2.40 -5.28 -5.98
CA PHE A 143 -2.66 -5.95 -4.71
C PHE A 143 -3.82 -5.31 -3.99
N ARG A 144 -4.73 -6.16 -3.49
CA ARG A 144 -5.81 -5.77 -2.60
C ARG A 144 -5.71 -6.57 -1.32
N SER A 145 -5.69 -5.89 -0.18
CA SER A 145 -5.89 -6.54 1.12
C SER A 145 -7.14 -5.98 1.81
N ASP A 146 -8.05 -6.89 2.13
CA ASP A 146 -9.19 -6.72 3.04
C ASP A 146 -9.07 -7.62 4.28
N SER A 147 -7.86 -8.12 4.56
CA SER A 147 -7.49 -8.95 5.71
C SER A 147 -7.08 -8.09 6.90
N ASP A 148 -7.49 -8.50 8.11
CA ASP A 148 -6.90 -7.97 9.34
C ASP A 148 -5.53 -8.58 9.58
N LEU A 149 -4.68 -7.87 10.32
CA LEU A 149 -3.33 -8.33 10.71
C LEU A 149 -2.43 -8.69 9.51
N SER A 150 -2.61 -8.00 8.38
CA SER A 150 -1.75 -8.21 7.20
C SER A 150 -0.35 -7.64 7.42
N VAL A 151 0.69 -8.45 7.26
CA VAL A 151 2.10 -8.01 7.32
C VAL A 151 2.79 -8.24 5.97
N ILE A 152 3.21 -7.16 5.33
CA ILE A 152 3.91 -7.19 4.05
C ILE A 152 5.30 -6.61 4.26
N GLU A 153 6.33 -7.40 3.97
CA GLU A 153 7.73 -6.99 4.16
C GLU A 153 8.51 -7.18 2.86
N ASN A 154 9.31 -6.20 2.45
CA ASN A 154 10.20 -6.32 1.29
C ASN A 154 9.46 -6.83 0.03
N CYS A 155 8.30 -6.24 -0.27
CA CYS A 155 7.51 -6.55 -1.45
C CYS A 155 7.40 -5.34 -2.38
N GLU A 156 7.17 -5.60 -3.66
CA GLU A 156 6.99 -4.56 -4.67
C GLU A 156 5.59 -4.64 -5.28
N PHE A 157 4.91 -3.50 -5.39
CA PHE A 157 3.59 -3.37 -5.99
C PHE A 157 3.66 -2.44 -7.19
N ILE A 158 3.38 -2.97 -8.38
CA ILE A 158 3.52 -2.22 -9.63
C ILE A 158 2.17 -2.10 -10.34
N GLY A 159 1.74 -0.88 -10.61
CA GLY A 159 0.54 -0.61 -11.38
C GLY A 159 0.58 0.80 -11.97
N ASN A 160 -0.61 1.34 -12.29
CA ASN A 160 -0.79 2.70 -12.76
C ASN A 160 -1.78 3.43 -11.85
N GLN A 161 -3.04 3.51 -12.26
CA GLN A 161 -4.11 4.01 -11.41
C GLN A 161 -4.57 2.87 -10.49
N ASP A 162 -4.73 3.17 -9.21
CA ASP A 162 -5.26 2.25 -8.19
C ASP A 162 -4.36 1.01 -7.96
N THR A 163 -3.01 1.16 -7.91
CA THR A 163 -2.07 0.03 -7.75
C THR A 163 -2.31 -0.81 -6.49
N LEU A 164 -2.27 -0.17 -5.32
CA LEU A 164 -2.36 -0.81 -4.01
C LEU A 164 -3.68 -0.44 -3.34
N TYR A 165 -4.57 -1.41 -3.26
CA TYR A 165 -5.86 -1.27 -2.60
C TYR A 165 -5.76 -1.79 -1.15
N ALA A 166 -5.33 -0.92 -0.25
CA ALA A 166 -5.36 -1.13 1.20
C ALA A 166 -6.82 -0.96 1.68
N HIS A 167 -7.64 -1.97 1.39
CA HIS A 167 -9.10 -1.87 1.35
C HIS A 167 -9.72 -1.63 2.73
N SER A 168 -9.41 -2.46 3.71
CA SER A 168 -10.02 -2.43 5.05
C SER A 168 -9.16 -3.12 6.10
N LEU A 169 -9.51 -2.92 7.38
CA LEU A 169 -8.86 -3.54 8.55
C LEU A 169 -7.40 -3.10 8.73
N ARG A 170 -6.62 -3.76 9.58
CA ARG A 170 -5.28 -3.30 9.95
C ARG A 170 -4.21 -3.96 9.10
N GLN A 171 -3.26 -3.16 8.61
CA GLN A 171 -2.24 -3.60 7.66
C GLN A 171 -0.90 -2.92 7.95
N PHE A 172 0.20 -3.64 7.82
CA PHE A 172 1.55 -3.13 8.02
C PHE A 172 2.41 -3.47 6.81
N TYR A 173 2.98 -2.44 6.17
CA TYR A 173 3.87 -2.54 5.02
C TYR A 173 5.25 -2.01 5.41
N ARG A 174 6.28 -2.85 5.31
CA ARG A 174 7.65 -2.50 5.67
C ARG A 174 8.62 -2.70 4.51
N SER A 175 9.46 -1.70 4.25
CA SER A 175 10.49 -1.78 3.21
C SER A 175 9.93 -2.20 1.85
N CYS A 176 8.70 -1.79 1.55
CA CYS A 176 8.03 -2.10 0.29
C CYS A 176 8.31 -1.01 -0.73
N ARG A 177 8.26 -1.38 -2.01
CA ARG A 177 8.27 -0.43 -3.12
C ARG A 177 6.88 -0.38 -3.77
N ILE A 178 6.28 0.81 -3.84
CA ILE A 178 4.92 0.99 -4.36
C ILE A 178 4.96 1.97 -5.52
N ILE A 179 4.54 1.51 -6.71
CA ILE A 179 4.71 2.23 -7.97
C ILE A 179 3.34 2.46 -8.64
N GLY A 180 3.04 3.71 -8.99
CA GLY A 180 1.81 4.06 -9.71
C GLY A 180 1.75 5.53 -10.12
N ASN A 181 0.58 6.01 -10.55
CA ASN A 181 0.40 7.42 -10.95
C ASN A 181 -0.88 8.09 -10.46
N VAL A 182 -2.00 7.37 -10.26
CA VAL A 182 -3.24 7.96 -9.73
C VAL A 182 -3.78 7.13 -8.62
N ASP A 183 -3.99 7.77 -7.48
CA ASP A 183 -4.64 7.16 -6.32
C ASP A 183 -4.02 5.78 -6.01
N PHE A 184 -2.71 5.66 -6.24
CA PHE A 184 -2.11 4.35 -6.37
C PHE A 184 -1.88 3.67 -5.02
N ILE A 185 -2.16 4.38 -3.92
CA ILE A 185 -2.39 3.83 -2.59
C ILE A 185 -3.76 4.33 -2.11
N PHE A 186 -4.76 3.46 -2.08
CA PHE A 186 -6.15 3.85 -1.83
C PHE A 186 -6.90 2.80 -1.02
N GLY A 187 -8.04 3.20 -0.47
CA GLY A 187 -8.90 2.36 0.36
C GLY A 187 -9.15 2.94 1.75
N ASN A 188 -9.68 2.11 2.65
CA ASN A 188 -10.13 2.53 3.98
C ASN A 188 -9.55 1.62 5.10
N SER A 189 -8.35 1.08 4.92
CA SER A 189 -7.66 0.37 6.00
C SER A 189 -7.08 1.34 7.04
N ALA A 190 -6.74 0.80 8.22
CA ALA A 190 -5.74 1.36 9.10
C ALA A 190 -4.39 0.77 8.66
N ALA A 191 -3.66 1.50 7.82
CA ALA A 191 -2.39 1.02 7.27
C ALA A 191 -1.21 1.91 7.66
N ILE A 192 -0.14 1.27 8.10
CA ILE A 192 1.17 1.90 8.26
C ILE A 192 2.09 1.42 7.13
N PHE A 193 2.76 2.37 6.51
CA PHE A 193 3.85 2.18 5.56
C PHE A 193 5.13 2.67 6.24
N GLN A 194 6.05 1.76 6.55
CA GLN A 194 7.30 2.06 7.23
C GLN A 194 8.48 1.77 6.31
N ASP A 195 9.41 2.71 6.19
CA ASP A 195 10.62 2.59 5.37
C ASP A 195 10.34 2.23 3.89
N CYS A 196 9.20 2.67 3.34
CA CYS A 196 8.77 2.32 1.99
C CYS A 196 9.27 3.34 0.94
N GLU A 197 9.48 2.85 -0.28
CA GLU A 197 9.71 3.68 -1.47
C GLU A 197 8.41 3.86 -2.25
N ILE A 198 7.96 5.10 -2.39
CA ILE A 198 6.72 5.48 -3.05
C ILE A 198 7.09 6.20 -4.34
N LEU A 199 6.90 5.54 -5.49
CA LEU A 199 7.42 6.00 -6.78
C LEU A 199 6.28 6.35 -7.75
N VAL A 200 6.24 7.62 -8.15
CA VAL A 200 5.38 8.06 -9.26
C VAL A 200 6.00 7.60 -10.58
N ARG A 201 5.22 6.91 -11.40
CA ARG A 201 5.63 6.51 -12.77
C ARG A 201 4.91 7.34 -13.83
N PRO A 202 5.41 7.38 -15.08
CA PRO A 202 4.72 8.09 -16.16
C PRO A 202 3.33 7.54 -16.46
N ARG A 203 2.48 8.38 -17.04
CA ARG A 203 1.27 7.90 -17.71
C ARG A 203 1.65 7.09 -18.94
N GLN A 204 0.90 6.01 -19.17
CA GLN A 204 1.14 5.15 -20.34
C GLN A 204 0.75 5.80 -21.67
N ALA A 205 -0.08 6.86 -21.66
CA ALA A 205 -0.46 7.60 -22.87
C ALA A 205 -0.10 9.08 -22.75
N ARG A 206 0.72 9.56 -23.71
CA ARG A 206 1.17 10.95 -23.81
C ARG A 206 1.80 11.48 -22.51
N PRO A 207 2.78 10.78 -21.92
CA PRO A 207 3.39 11.22 -20.66
C PRO A 207 3.98 12.63 -20.74
N GLU A 208 4.45 13.07 -21.91
CA GLU A 208 5.01 14.40 -22.14
C GLU A 208 4.01 15.56 -21.97
N LYS A 209 2.71 15.26 -21.98
CA LYS A 209 1.64 16.23 -21.75
C LYS A 209 1.62 16.71 -20.29
N GLY A 210 2.09 15.86 -19.37
CA GLY A 210 1.96 16.04 -17.93
C GLY A 210 0.54 15.85 -17.42
N GLU A 211 0.42 15.77 -16.10
CA GLU A 211 -0.81 15.46 -15.40
C GLU A 211 -0.80 15.92 -13.94
N ASN A 212 -1.96 15.80 -13.30
CA ASN A 212 -2.10 15.87 -11.84
C ASN A 212 -2.21 14.45 -11.30
N ASN A 213 -1.23 14.05 -10.49
CA ASN A 213 -1.15 12.74 -9.85
C ASN A 213 -1.36 12.90 -8.35
N ALA A 214 -2.26 12.11 -7.77
CA ALA A 214 -2.34 11.96 -6.31
C ALA A 214 -1.75 10.61 -5.93
N ILE A 215 -0.88 10.59 -4.93
CA ILE A 215 -0.29 9.36 -4.40
C ILE A 215 -1.35 8.57 -3.63
N THR A 216 -2.02 9.24 -2.70
CA THR A 216 -3.00 8.59 -1.82
C THR A 216 -4.44 9.04 -2.07
N ALA A 217 -5.38 8.11 -1.85
CA ALA A 217 -6.81 8.38 -1.87
C ALA A 217 -7.52 7.59 -0.74
N HIS A 218 -7.39 8.08 0.49
CA HIS A 218 -7.98 7.41 1.66
C HIS A 218 -9.50 7.63 1.74
N GLY A 219 -10.21 6.56 2.08
CA GLY A 219 -11.66 6.40 1.91
C GLY A 219 -12.47 6.32 3.20
N ARG A 220 -12.01 6.92 4.31
CA ARG A 220 -12.79 6.97 5.55
C ARG A 220 -14.09 7.75 5.39
N THR A 221 -15.20 7.09 5.69
CA THR A 221 -16.56 7.65 5.54
C THR A 221 -17.20 8.09 6.84
N ASP A 222 -16.66 7.65 7.98
CA ASP A 222 -17.25 7.88 9.29
C ASP A 222 -16.16 8.38 10.27
N PRO A 223 -16.42 9.46 11.04
CA PRO A 223 -15.46 9.99 12.01
C PRO A 223 -15.18 9.01 13.17
N ALA A 224 -15.99 7.98 13.39
CA ALA A 224 -15.74 6.95 14.39
C ALA A 224 -14.81 5.82 13.90
N GLN A 225 -14.52 5.73 12.60
CA GLN A 225 -13.56 4.74 12.08
C GLN A 225 -12.13 5.12 12.47
N SER A 226 -11.38 4.22 13.12
CA SER A 226 -9.96 4.45 13.43
C SER A 226 -9.01 4.21 12.24
N THR A 227 -9.50 4.33 11.00
CA THR A 227 -8.75 4.02 9.76
C THR A 227 -7.98 5.22 9.22
N GLY A 228 -6.92 4.99 8.47
CA GLY A 228 -6.04 6.04 7.95
C GLY A 228 -4.79 5.45 7.31
N PHE A 229 -4.11 6.23 6.49
CA PHE A 229 -2.78 5.88 6.00
C PHE A 229 -1.71 6.68 6.73
N VAL A 230 -0.74 6.00 7.30
CA VAL A 230 0.40 6.60 8.01
C VAL A 230 1.68 6.16 7.32
N PHE A 231 2.46 7.11 6.84
CA PHE A 231 3.76 6.89 6.21
C PHE A 231 4.85 7.34 7.17
N GLN A 232 5.72 6.41 7.58
CA GLN A 232 6.84 6.65 8.49
C GLN A 232 8.14 6.39 7.76
N ASN A 233 9.07 7.34 7.79
CA ASN A 233 10.40 7.20 7.17
C ASN A 233 10.36 6.77 5.70
N CYS A 234 9.31 7.15 4.97
CA CYS A 234 9.15 6.77 3.57
C CYS A 234 9.92 7.74 2.66
N MET A 235 10.30 7.26 1.49
CA MET A 235 10.84 8.06 0.39
C MET A 235 9.73 8.26 -0.65
N VAL A 236 9.39 9.50 -0.98
CA VAL A 236 8.48 9.81 -2.08
C VAL A 236 9.29 10.39 -3.24
N ASN A 237 9.30 9.68 -4.36
CA ASN A 237 10.08 10.04 -5.55
C ASN A 237 9.31 9.68 -6.84
N GLY A 238 9.91 9.91 -8.00
CA GLY A 238 9.51 9.32 -9.26
C GLY A 238 10.38 8.12 -9.63
N THR A 239 9.89 7.26 -10.53
CA THR A 239 10.78 6.37 -11.29
C THR A 239 11.77 7.20 -12.11
N GLU A 240 12.90 6.64 -12.51
CA GLU A 240 13.90 7.35 -13.33
C GLU A 240 13.28 7.96 -14.60
N GLU A 241 12.45 7.19 -15.28
CA GLU A 241 11.69 7.64 -16.46
C GLU A 241 10.78 8.84 -16.14
N TYR A 242 10.10 8.82 -14.99
CA TYR A 242 9.25 9.93 -14.56
C TYR A 242 10.07 11.18 -14.20
N MET A 243 11.19 11.01 -13.50
CA MET A 243 12.03 12.14 -13.11
C MET A 243 12.65 12.82 -14.34
N ALA A 244 13.01 12.08 -15.38
CA ALA A 244 13.45 12.65 -16.66
C ALA A 244 12.37 13.54 -17.30
N LEU A 245 11.12 13.07 -17.32
CA LEU A 245 9.98 13.85 -17.81
C LEU A 245 9.72 15.09 -16.93
N TYR A 246 9.70 14.90 -15.61
CA TYR A 246 9.52 15.97 -14.63
C TYR A 246 10.54 17.09 -14.85
N TYR A 247 11.84 16.77 -14.92
CA TYR A 247 12.87 17.79 -15.12
C TYR A 247 12.80 18.46 -16.49
N SER A 248 12.30 17.78 -17.52
CA SER A 248 12.12 18.40 -18.84
C SER A 248 11.05 19.50 -18.84
N LYS A 249 9.96 19.33 -18.09
CA LYS A 249 8.82 20.26 -18.03
C LYS A 249 8.09 20.23 -16.66
N PRO A 250 8.71 20.71 -15.57
CA PRO A 250 8.16 20.53 -14.21
C PRO A 250 6.79 21.20 -14.02
N LYS A 251 6.48 22.24 -14.81
CA LYS A 251 5.20 22.96 -14.74
C LYS A 251 3.97 22.11 -15.11
N VAL A 252 4.14 21.04 -15.89
CA VAL A 252 3.01 20.18 -16.33
C VAL A 252 2.91 18.88 -15.53
N HIS A 253 3.97 18.48 -14.81
CA HIS A 253 4.01 17.25 -14.00
C HIS A 253 3.77 17.58 -12.53
N LYS A 254 2.50 17.52 -12.09
CA LYS A 254 2.11 17.88 -10.73
C LYS A 254 1.80 16.63 -9.91
N ASN A 255 2.42 16.51 -8.75
CA ASN A 255 2.26 15.37 -7.85
C ASN A 255 1.86 15.85 -6.46
N TYR A 256 0.84 15.21 -5.91
CA TYR A 256 0.26 15.52 -4.62
C TYR A 256 0.33 14.30 -3.70
N LEU A 257 0.58 14.53 -2.42
CA LEU A 257 0.63 13.49 -1.38
C LEU A 257 -0.69 12.73 -1.27
N GLY A 258 -1.81 13.37 -1.58
CA GLY A 258 -3.11 12.72 -1.62
C GLY A 258 -4.29 13.63 -1.94
N ARG A 259 -5.47 13.01 -1.96
CA ARG A 259 -6.78 13.67 -2.11
C ARG A 259 -7.92 12.89 -1.43
N PRO A 260 -9.00 13.57 -0.97
CA PRO A 260 -10.00 12.92 -0.12
C PRO A 260 -10.99 12.12 -0.94
N TRP A 261 -10.80 10.80 -1.01
CA TRP A 261 -11.76 9.92 -1.69
C TRP A 261 -13.13 9.91 -0.99
N LYS A 262 -13.16 10.11 0.33
CA LYS A 262 -14.36 10.18 1.17
C LYS A 262 -14.25 11.28 2.23
N GLU A 263 -15.39 11.61 2.85
CA GLU A 263 -15.60 12.80 3.70
C GLU A 263 -14.59 12.95 4.85
N TYR A 264 -14.14 11.86 5.46
CA TYR A 264 -13.24 11.89 6.62
C TYR A 264 -11.86 11.31 6.31
N SER A 265 -11.44 11.41 5.03
CA SER A 265 -10.14 10.93 4.54
C SER A 265 -8.99 11.32 5.49
N ARG A 266 -8.12 10.36 5.81
CA ARG A 266 -7.00 10.55 6.74
C ARG A 266 -5.70 9.98 6.18
N THR A 267 -4.72 10.85 5.99
CA THR A 267 -3.38 10.50 5.50
C THR A 267 -2.33 11.32 6.25
N VAL A 268 -1.28 10.67 6.75
CA VAL A 268 -0.21 11.33 7.51
C VAL A 268 1.15 10.88 7.01
N PHE A 269 2.07 11.84 6.79
CA PHE A 269 3.48 11.57 6.49
C PHE A 269 4.36 12.09 7.61
N ILE A 270 5.20 11.21 8.16
CA ILE A 270 6.05 11.45 9.32
C ILE A 270 7.49 11.08 8.94
N HIS A 271 8.44 11.98 9.20
CA HIS A 271 9.88 11.76 8.96
C HIS A 271 10.21 11.25 7.55
N SER A 272 9.35 11.55 6.58
CA SER A 272 9.48 11.07 5.21
C SER A 272 10.29 12.06 4.37
N PHE A 273 11.02 11.56 3.39
CA PHE A 273 11.76 12.38 2.43
C PHE A 273 10.90 12.59 1.18
N PHE A 274 10.71 13.84 0.79
CA PHE A 274 9.99 14.22 -0.42
C PHE A 274 10.96 14.79 -1.44
N GLU A 275 11.09 14.11 -2.57
CA GLU A 275 11.85 14.64 -3.69
C GLU A 275 11.10 15.81 -4.38
N ALA A 276 11.77 16.53 -5.28
CA ALA A 276 11.33 17.82 -5.80
C ALA A 276 10.02 17.76 -6.60
N LEU A 277 9.57 16.56 -6.99
CA LEU A 277 8.35 16.35 -7.78
C LEU A 277 7.05 16.73 -7.04
N ILE A 278 7.08 16.86 -5.70
CA ILE A 278 5.90 17.21 -4.92
C ILE A 278 5.55 18.67 -5.15
N THR A 279 4.33 18.89 -5.63
CA THR A 279 3.78 20.21 -5.91
C THR A 279 3.69 21.02 -4.61
N PRO A 280 4.03 22.33 -4.57
CA PRO A 280 4.15 23.08 -3.31
C PRO A 280 2.89 23.08 -2.43
N GLN A 281 1.71 22.99 -3.04
CA GLN A 281 0.42 22.84 -2.36
C GLN A 281 0.34 21.57 -1.49
N GLY A 282 1.13 20.54 -1.78
CA GLY A 282 1.23 19.26 -1.07
C GLY A 282 0.04 18.33 -1.34
N TRP A 283 -1.18 18.85 -1.24
CA TRP A 283 -2.42 18.08 -1.26
C TRP A 283 -3.39 18.62 -2.31
N MET A 284 -4.23 17.74 -2.86
CA MET A 284 -5.20 18.09 -3.90
C MET A 284 -6.64 17.94 -3.37
N PRO A 285 -7.55 18.88 -3.64
CA PRO A 285 -8.97 18.67 -3.36
C PRO A 285 -9.52 17.55 -4.26
N TRP A 286 -10.57 16.85 -3.80
CA TRP A 286 -11.26 15.89 -4.65
C TRP A 286 -12.13 16.60 -5.70
N SER A 287 -12.99 17.51 -5.22
CA SER A 287 -13.80 18.40 -6.05
C SER A 287 -14.32 19.56 -5.20
N GLY A 288 -14.11 20.80 -5.65
CA GLY A 288 -14.52 21.99 -4.89
C GLY A 288 -13.97 21.98 -3.46
N ASP A 289 -14.87 22.18 -2.49
CA ASP A 289 -14.59 22.17 -1.05
C ASP A 289 -14.97 20.85 -0.35
N PHE A 290 -15.28 19.79 -1.11
CA PHE A 290 -15.62 18.48 -0.57
C PHE A 290 -14.56 17.97 0.43
N ALA A 291 -15.02 17.50 1.59
CA ALA A 291 -14.23 16.96 2.70
C ALA A 291 -13.18 17.92 3.31
N LEU A 292 -13.00 19.16 2.81
CA LEU A 292 -11.88 20.01 3.25
C LEU A 292 -11.99 20.47 4.71
N LYS A 293 -13.19 20.40 5.29
CA LYS A 293 -13.46 20.72 6.70
C LYS A 293 -13.34 19.53 7.64
N THR A 294 -13.30 18.31 7.12
CA THR A 294 -13.47 17.05 7.86
C THR A 294 -12.31 16.08 7.69
N LEU A 295 -11.63 16.11 6.54
CA LEU A 295 -10.41 15.34 6.30
C LEU A 295 -9.31 15.72 7.30
N TYR A 296 -8.37 14.80 7.53
CA TYR A 296 -7.14 15.08 8.26
C TYR A 296 -5.91 14.67 7.46
N TYR A 297 -5.26 15.65 6.84
CA TYR A 297 -3.96 15.47 6.17
C TYR A 297 -2.86 16.11 6.99
N GLY A 298 -1.94 15.27 7.49
CA GLY A 298 -0.91 15.65 8.44
C GLY A 298 0.49 15.44 7.88
N GLU A 299 1.38 16.39 8.18
CA GLU A 299 2.82 16.25 7.96
C GLU A 299 3.55 16.46 9.30
N PHE A 300 4.62 15.70 9.55
CA PHE A 300 5.49 15.89 10.71
C PHE A 300 6.96 15.68 10.35
N GLN A 301 7.76 16.76 10.46
CA GLN A 301 9.21 16.72 10.29
C GLN A 301 9.67 15.95 9.03
N ASN A 302 8.93 16.10 7.92
CA ASN A 302 9.35 15.60 6.61
C ASN A 302 10.53 16.44 6.10
N SER A 303 11.34 15.86 5.22
CA SER A 303 12.55 16.49 4.67
C SER A 303 12.64 16.36 3.15
N GLY A 304 13.68 16.93 2.55
CA GLY A 304 13.89 16.90 1.10
C GLY A 304 13.29 18.10 0.35
N PRO A 305 13.62 18.28 -0.94
CA PRO A 305 13.25 19.47 -1.70
C PRO A 305 11.73 19.67 -1.88
N GLY A 306 10.92 18.59 -1.83
CA GLY A 306 9.46 18.63 -1.87
C GLY A 306 8.78 18.94 -0.52
N SER A 307 9.55 19.10 0.57
CA SER A 307 9.01 19.29 1.93
C SER A 307 8.75 20.74 2.35
N ASN A 308 8.97 21.72 1.47
CA ASN A 308 8.74 23.12 1.81
C ASN A 308 7.26 23.40 2.10
N LEU A 309 6.96 23.79 3.34
CA LEU A 309 5.60 23.98 3.84
C LEU A 309 4.96 25.34 3.51
N THR A 310 5.75 26.32 3.02
CA THR A 310 5.32 27.72 2.88
C THR A 310 4.13 27.94 1.94
N GLN A 311 3.87 27.01 1.02
CA GLN A 311 2.77 27.06 0.06
C GLN A 311 1.75 25.92 0.23
N ARG A 312 1.85 25.14 1.31
CA ARG A 312 0.88 24.08 1.60
C ARG A 312 -0.52 24.67 1.66
N VAL A 313 -1.49 23.91 1.17
CA VAL A 313 -2.89 24.30 1.24
C VAL A 313 -3.29 24.60 2.70
N PRO A 314 -4.02 25.69 2.98
CA PRO A 314 -4.36 26.08 4.35
C PRO A 314 -5.18 25.06 5.14
N TRP A 315 -5.82 24.11 4.45
CA TRP A 315 -6.63 23.05 5.07
C TRP A 315 -5.82 21.79 5.39
N SER A 316 -4.52 21.73 5.06
CA SER A 316 -3.61 20.69 5.55
C SER A 316 -3.09 21.04 6.96
N ASN A 317 -2.48 20.08 7.65
CA ASN A 317 -2.12 20.20 9.06
C ASN A 317 -0.65 19.80 9.28
N GLN A 318 -0.03 20.41 10.29
CA GLN A 318 1.17 19.87 10.90
C GLN A 318 0.73 19.08 12.14
N VAL A 319 1.19 17.84 12.27
CA VAL A 319 0.87 17.03 13.46
C VAL A 319 1.58 17.66 14.67
N PRO A 320 0.87 18.00 15.76
CA PRO A 320 1.52 18.48 16.98
C PRO A 320 2.45 17.40 17.57
N ALA A 321 3.60 17.83 18.10
CA ALA A 321 4.64 16.90 18.56
C ALA A 321 4.16 16.00 19.70
N GLU A 322 3.33 16.53 20.59
CA GLU A 322 2.70 15.84 21.71
C GLU A 322 1.70 14.74 21.28
N HIS A 323 1.26 14.76 20.02
CA HIS A 323 0.29 13.80 19.48
C HIS A 323 0.88 12.86 18.44
N VAL A 324 2.13 13.07 18.01
CA VAL A 324 2.72 12.34 16.87
C VAL A 324 2.76 10.82 17.09
N PHE A 325 2.93 10.37 18.33
CA PHE A 325 2.99 8.95 18.67
C PHE A 325 1.64 8.24 18.69
N SER A 326 0.51 8.97 18.56
CA SER A 326 -0.79 8.35 18.23
C SER A 326 -0.76 7.60 16.89
N TYR A 327 0.18 7.98 16.01
CA TYR A 327 0.46 7.32 14.73
C TYR A 327 1.59 6.28 14.80
N SER A 328 2.07 5.90 15.99
CA SER A 328 3.00 4.78 16.17
C SER A 328 2.37 3.44 15.77
N VAL A 329 3.19 2.42 15.51
CA VAL A 329 2.73 1.06 15.23
C VAL A 329 1.83 0.54 16.36
N GLN A 330 2.25 0.74 17.60
CA GLN A 330 1.55 0.27 18.79
C GLN A 330 0.21 1.00 18.96
N SER A 331 0.18 2.32 18.79
CA SER A 331 -1.05 3.08 19.06
C SER A 331 -2.06 2.96 17.91
N PHE A 332 -1.59 3.05 16.65
CA PHE A 332 -2.46 3.19 15.49
C PHE A 332 -3.06 1.85 15.02
N ILE A 333 -2.28 0.77 15.05
CA ILE A 333 -2.71 -0.57 14.60
C ILE A 333 -2.53 -1.67 15.65
N GLN A 334 -2.10 -1.33 16.87
CA GLN A 334 -1.87 -2.31 17.95
C GLN A 334 -0.88 -3.39 17.52
N GLY A 335 0.16 -3.00 16.77
CA GLY A 335 1.04 -3.95 16.07
C GLY A 335 1.96 -4.77 16.98
N ASP A 336 2.12 -4.39 18.24
CA ASP A 336 2.80 -5.16 19.28
C ASP A 336 2.06 -6.44 19.65
N ASP A 337 0.72 -6.41 19.65
CA ASP A 337 -0.12 -7.58 19.92
C ASP A 337 0.00 -8.65 18.80
N TRP A 338 0.50 -8.26 17.63
CA TRP A 338 0.51 -9.13 16.46
C TRP A 338 1.61 -10.19 16.56
N ASN A 339 2.67 -9.93 17.33
CA ASN A 339 3.78 -10.88 17.48
C ASN A 339 3.32 -12.22 18.08
N HIS A 340 2.33 -12.20 18.97
CA HIS A 340 1.71 -13.42 19.51
C HIS A 340 0.96 -14.24 18.46
N HIS A 341 0.56 -13.60 17.35
CA HIS A 341 -0.05 -14.24 16.19
C HIS A 341 0.99 -14.60 15.11
N LEU A 342 2.20 -14.05 15.17
CA LEU A 342 3.29 -14.27 14.19
C LEU A 342 4.20 -15.44 14.57
N SER A 343 4.34 -15.75 15.86
CA SER A 343 4.99 -16.97 16.39
C SER A 343 4.06 -18.17 16.34
#